data_AF-A0A2M9ARB1-F1
#
_entry.id   AF-A0A2M9ARB1-F1
#
_cell.length_a   1.000
_cell.length_b   1.000
_cell.length_c   1.000
_cell.angle_alpha   90.00
_cell.angle_beta   90.00
_cell.angle_gamma   90.00
#
_symmetry.space_group_name_H-M   'P 1'
#
loop_
_entity.id
_entity.type
_entity.pdbx_description
1 polymer ?
#
loop_
_entity_poly.entity_id
_entity_poly.type
_entity_poly.pdbx_seq_one_letter_code
_entity_poly.pdbx_strand_id
1 'polypeptide(L)' 'MNWIAEHRLSGLLTAYPLGVGSYDDAVARGLFRPSRDHHGTPAHIGQFSPGRTEHVHVVDGEIA' A
#
# COMPACT_ATOMS: atom_id res chain seq x y z
N MET A 1 8.90 -14.12 3.34
CA MET A 1 9.61 -14.25 2.04
C MET A 1 9.42 -15.63 1.41
N ASN A 2 9.42 -16.74 2.15
CA ASN A 2 9.32 -18.09 1.57
C ASN A 2 8.17 -18.29 0.57
N TRP A 3 6.95 -17.81 0.87
CA TRP A 3 5.81 -17.88 -0.07
C TRP A 3 6.06 -17.16 -1.40
N ILE A 4 6.68 -15.98 -1.35
CA ILE A 4 7.01 -15.18 -2.54
C ILE A 4 8.04 -15.93 -3.41
N ALA A 5 9.09 -16.48 -2.77
CA ALA A 5 10.14 -17.23 -3.45
C ALA A 5 9.61 -18.55 -4.03
N GLU A 6 8.83 -19.32 -3.26
CA GLU A 6 8.24 -20.59 -3.65
C GLU A 6 7.37 -20.45 -4.91
N HIS A 7 6.63 -19.34 -5.02
CA HIS A 7 5.75 -19.08 -6.15
C HIS A 7 6.35 -18.16 -7.23
N ARG A 8 7.62 -17.77 -7.11
CA ARG A 8 8.33 -16.88 -8.06
C ARG A 8 7.55 -15.61 -8.41
N LEU A 9 6.95 -14.98 -7.40
CA LEU A 9 6.08 -13.82 -7.65
C LEU A 9 6.89 -12.60 -8.09
N SER A 10 6.31 -11.80 -8.96
CA SER A 10 6.83 -10.50 -9.37
C SER A 10 5.80 -9.42 -9.09
N GLY A 11 6.22 -8.30 -8.48
CA GLY A 11 5.31 -7.22 -8.13
C GLY A 11 5.83 -6.31 -7.03
N LEU A 12 4.91 -5.62 -6.38
CA LEU A 12 5.16 -4.72 -5.26
C LEU A 12 4.63 -5.35 -3.97
N LEU A 13 5.48 -5.52 -2.96
CA LEU A 13 5.04 -5.89 -1.63
C LEU A 13 5.04 -4.63 -0.75
N THR A 14 3.88 -4.26 -0.24
CA THR A 14 3.71 -3.05 0.57
C THR A 14 3.35 -3.41 2.01
N ALA A 15 4.05 -2.83 2.98
CA ALA A 15 3.77 -3.03 4.40
C ALA A 15 2.63 -2.11 4.86
N TYR A 16 1.65 -2.70 5.55
CA TYR A 16 0.55 -1.98 6.19
C TYR A 16 0.34 -2.45 7.63
N PRO A 17 -0.12 -1.59 8.55
CA PRO A 17 -0.58 -2.02 9.86
C PRO A 17 -1.81 -2.92 9.73
N LEU A 18 -1.87 -3.97 10.55
CA LEU A 18 -3.03 -4.86 10.56
C LEU A 18 -4.23 -4.17 11.21
N GLY A 19 -5.40 -4.26 10.58
CA GLY A 19 -6.65 -3.71 11.11
C GLY A 19 -6.83 -2.20 10.91
N VAL A 20 -5.89 -1.53 10.24
CA VAL A 20 -5.96 -0.10 9.89
C VAL A 20 -6.13 0.04 8.38
N GLY A 21 -7.07 0.87 7.94
CA GLY A 21 -7.25 1.16 6.52
C GLY A 21 -6.03 1.87 5.94
N SER A 22 -5.67 1.55 4.69
CA SER A 22 -4.53 2.19 3.99
C SER A 22 -4.67 3.72 3.93
N TYR A 23 -5.90 4.21 3.76
CA TYR A 23 -6.25 5.63 3.80
C TYR A 23 -5.98 6.25 5.17
N ASP A 24 -6.51 5.64 6.22
CA ASP A 24 -6.41 6.16 7.59
C ASP A 24 -4.95 6.20 8.05
N ASP A 25 -4.17 5.14 7.76
CA ASP A 25 -2.74 5.10 8.05
C ASP A 25 -1.99 6.24 7.35
N ALA A 26 -2.26 6.46 6.05
CA ALA A 26 -1.61 7.50 5.27
C ALA A 26 -1.95 8.91 5.77
N VAL A 27 -3.20 9.16 6.18
CA VAL A 27 -3.62 10.44 6.76
C VAL A 27 -2.97 10.65 8.14
N ALA A 28 -3.02 9.63 9.01
CA ALA A 28 -2.47 9.72 10.37
C ALA A 28 -0.96 9.97 10.37
N ARG A 29 -0.23 9.38 9.42
CA ARG A 29 1.22 9.55 9.25
C ARG A 29 1.59 10.81 8.44
N GLY A 30 0.60 11.55 7.94
CA GLY A 30 0.81 12.73 7.10
C GLY A 30 1.37 12.44 5.70
N LEU A 31 1.33 11.18 5.26
CA LEU A 31 1.73 10.75 3.90
C LEU A 31 0.69 11.16 2.85
N PHE A 32 -0.55 11.37 3.26
CA PHE A 32 -1.63 11.90 2.45
C PHE A 32 -2.39 13.00 3.20
N ARG A 33 -2.74 14.07 2.49
CA ARG A 33 -3.59 15.15 3.01
C ARG A 33 -4.75 15.36 2.05
N PRO A 34 -6.00 15.04 2.45
CA PRO A 34 -7.17 15.32 1.64
C PRO A 34 -7.23 16.82 1.32
N SER A 35 -7.32 17.16 0.04
CA SER A 35 -7.24 18.53 -0.46
C SER A 35 -8.32 18.85 -1.50
N ARG A 36 -9.15 17.86 -1.83
CA ARG A 36 -10.28 17.95 -2.75
C ARG A 36 -11.46 17.24 -2.11
N ASP A 37 -12.66 17.72 -2.38
CA ASP A 37 -13.89 17.21 -1.76
C ASP A 37 -14.07 15.69 -1.93
N HIS A 38 -13.68 15.16 -3.09
CA HIS A 38 -13.82 13.73 -3.36
C HIS A 38 -12.84 12.83 -2.59
N HIS A 39 -11.74 13.37 -2.03
CA HIS A 39 -10.72 12.58 -1.33
C HIS A 39 -11.25 11.91 -0.04
N GLY A 40 -12.38 12.36 0.50
CA GLY A 40 -13.04 11.74 1.66
C GLY A 40 -14.20 10.80 1.31
N THR A 41 -14.48 10.60 0.01
CA THR A 41 -15.65 9.80 -0.39
C THR A 41 -15.38 8.30 -0.23
N PRO A 42 -16.41 7.48 0.05
CA PRO A 42 -16.25 6.02 0.13
C PRO A 42 -15.63 5.41 -1.14
N ALA A 43 -15.96 5.95 -2.31
CA ALA A 43 -15.38 5.52 -3.58
C ALA A 43 -13.87 5.77 -3.64
N HIS A 44 -13.42 6.95 -3.20
CA HIS A 44 -12.00 7.27 -3.15
C HIS A 44 -11.26 6.42 -2.10
N ILE A 45 -11.82 6.31 -0.90
CA ILE A 45 -11.23 5.53 0.20
C ILE A 45 -11.10 4.05 -0.21
N GLY A 46 -12.13 3.46 -0.83
CA GLY A 46 -12.12 2.06 -1.25
C GLY A 46 -11.12 1.72 -2.36
N GLN A 47 -10.68 2.73 -3.14
CA GLN A 47 -9.66 2.58 -4.18
C GLN A 47 -8.29 3.14 -3.75
N PHE A 48 -8.16 3.62 -2.52
CA PHE A 48 -6.99 4.35 -2.07
C PHE A 48 -5.77 3.42 -1.91
N SER A 49 -4.70 3.75 -2.64
CA SER A 49 -3.38 3.14 -2.46
C SER A 49 -2.32 4.23 -2.25
N PRO A 50 -1.69 4.31 -1.08
CA PRO A 50 -0.64 5.29 -0.82
C PRO A 50 0.66 4.91 -1.54
N GLY A 51 1.08 5.74 -2.52
CA GLY A 51 2.32 5.54 -3.27
C GLY A 51 3.62 5.79 -2.49
N ARG A 52 3.54 6.36 -1.27
CA ARG A 52 4.69 6.58 -0.36
C ARG A 52 4.64 5.65 0.85
N THR A 53 4.32 4.39 0.62
CA THR A 53 4.40 3.35 1.64
C THR A 53 5.77 2.69 1.60
N GLU A 54 6.16 2.06 2.71
CA GLU A 54 7.29 1.16 2.70
C GLU A 54 6.94 -0.05 1.84
N HIS A 55 7.69 -0.24 0.77
CA HIS A 55 7.48 -1.32 -0.17
C HIS A 55 8.79 -1.82 -0.73
N VAL A 56 8.78 -3.08 -1.16
CA VAL A 56 9.87 -3.69 -1.91
C VAL A 56 9.35 -4.16 -3.26
N HIS A 57 10.19 -3.99 -4.28
CA HIS A 57 9.97 -4.63 -5.56
C HIS A 57 10.45 -6.07 -5.47
N VAL A 58 9.70 -6.97 -6.07
CA VAL A 58 10.07 -8.37 -6.19
C VAL A 58 10.04 -8.75 -7.66
N VAL A 59 11.05 -9.47 -8.12
CA VAL A 59 11.13 -10.04 -9.46
C VAL A 59 11.52 -11.51 -9.33
N ASP A 60 10.73 -12.40 -9.94
CA ASP A 60 10.96 -13.84 -9.95
C ASP A 60 11.17 -14.49 -8.56
N GLY A 61 10.56 -13.92 -7.52
CA GLY A 61 10.68 -14.41 -6.14
C GLY A 61 11.81 -13.78 -5.32
N GLU A 62 12.57 -12.84 -5.89
CA GLU A 62 13.69 -12.14 -5.23
C GLU A 62 13.42 -10.64 -5.10
N ILE A 63 13.94 -10.02 -4.03
CA ILE A 63 13.86 -8.56 -3.86
C ILE A 63 14.77 -7.89 -4.87
N ALA A 64 14.23 -6.94 -5.63
CA ALA A 64 14.96 -6.12 -6.60
C ALA A 64 15.41 -4.79 -6.01
#